data_AF-A0AAU2BAX9-F1
#
_entry.id   AF-A0AAU2BAX9-F1
#
_cell.length_a   1.000
_cell.length_b   1.000
_cell.length_c   1.000
_cell.angle_alpha   90.00
_cell.angle_beta   90.00
_cell.angle_gamma   90.00
#
_symmetry.space_group_name_H-M   'P 1'
#
loop_
_entity.id
_entity.type
_entity.pdbx_description
1 polymer ?
#
loop_
_entity_poly.entity_id
_entity_poly.type
_entity_poly.pdbx_seq_one_letter_code
_entity_poly.pdbx_strand_id
1 'polypeptide(L)'
;MVSLSNVRFGKTNNDVKALQSALIEAGFSIPSGPTGLFGPQTKSAYAAWQRSIGLNGSDADGFPGCSSLRKLGGTAGFSVDCRHTGSIAKSSVLCTKNSGIGEDRGIARTFALEACERTGAPTEWVTGVGNGANLLTLIQRESSFDTNAVNQNDVNATGPRQVDGARLNCSRGYAQVIPDTFGENHQAGTTNRIYDPVANVAAAINYIWRRYGDISRVQQANPHLPPHPY
;
A
#
# COMPACT_ATOMS: atom_id res chain seq x y z
N MET A 1 8.25 2.15 -20.14
CA MET A 1 8.18 1.49 -18.81
C MET A 1 7.01 2.12 -18.07
N VAL A 2 6.14 1.31 -17.47
CA VAL A 2 4.97 1.75 -16.69
C VAL A 2 5.26 1.50 -15.21
N SER A 3 5.12 2.51 -14.35
CA SER A 3 5.28 2.32 -12.91
C SER A 3 3.97 1.88 -12.26
N LEU A 4 4.02 0.82 -11.45
CA LEU A 4 2.89 0.39 -10.62
C LEU A 4 2.40 1.51 -9.69
N SER A 5 3.29 2.41 -9.25
CA SER A 5 2.90 3.56 -8.42
C SER A 5 2.02 4.58 -9.16
N ASN A 6 2.10 4.62 -10.49
CA ASN A 6 1.41 5.59 -11.32
C ASN A 6 0.06 5.09 -11.83
N VAL A 7 -0.17 3.77 -11.84
CA VAL A 7 -1.42 3.16 -12.33
C VAL A 7 -2.35 2.76 -11.19
N ARG A 8 -2.70 3.74 -10.34
CA ARG A 8 -3.62 3.58 -9.20
C ARG A 8 -4.90 4.37 -9.45
N PHE A 9 -6.01 3.92 -8.87
CA PHE A 9 -7.29 4.63 -8.96
C PHE A 9 -7.14 6.10 -8.55
N GLY A 10 -7.72 7.01 -9.33
CA GLY A 10 -7.62 8.46 -9.16
C GLY A 10 -6.37 9.11 -9.75
N LYS A 11 -5.33 8.35 -10.13
CA LYS A 11 -4.15 8.93 -10.80
C LYS A 11 -4.48 9.33 -12.23
N THR A 12 -3.93 10.47 -12.66
CA THR A 12 -3.98 10.94 -14.04
C THR A 12 -2.57 11.14 -14.59
N ASN A 13 -2.14 10.33 -15.56
CA ASN A 13 -0.79 10.41 -16.15
C ASN A 13 -0.65 9.53 -17.42
N ASN A 14 0.53 9.56 -18.03
CA ASN A 14 0.85 8.78 -19.24
C ASN A 14 0.98 7.27 -18.99
N ASP A 15 1.34 6.82 -17.79
CA ASP A 15 1.41 5.39 -17.46
C ASP A 15 0.01 4.78 -17.42
N VAL A 16 -0.96 5.51 -16.87
CA VAL A 16 -2.39 5.15 -16.94
C VAL A 16 -2.87 5.15 -18.38
N LYS A 17 -2.47 6.14 -19.19
CA LYS A 17 -2.83 6.17 -20.61
C LYS A 17 -2.30 4.95 -21.35
N ALA A 18 -1.06 4.55 -21.09
CA ALA A 18 -0.46 3.33 -21.65
C ALA A 18 -1.21 2.07 -21.19
N LEU A 19 -1.57 1.98 -19.91
CA LEU A 19 -2.40 0.90 -19.38
C LEU A 19 -3.76 0.80 -20.10
N GLN A 20 -4.44 1.94 -20.27
CA GLN A 20 -5.75 1.99 -20.92
C GLN A 20 -5.65 1.61 -22.40
N SER A 21 -4.64 2.09 -23.11
CA SER A 21 -4.35 1.69 -24.49
C SER A 21 -4.15 0.19 -24.60
N ALA A 22 -3.37 -0.41 -23.70
CA ALA A 22 -3.13 -1.85 -23.66
C ALA A 22 -4.42 -2.66 -23.39
N LEU A 23 -5.29 -2.18 -22.49
CA LEU A 23 -6.59 -2.81 -22.24
C LEU A 23 -7.48 -2.76 -23.48
N ILE A 24 -7.56 -1.60 -24.15
CA ILE A 24 -8.35 -1.42 -25.37
C ILE A 24 -7.84 -2.32 -26.50
N GLU A 25 -6.52 -2.39 -26.69
CA GLU A 25 -5.88 -3.27 -27.68
C GLU A 25 -6.13 -4.76 -27.38
N ALA A 26 -6.15 -5.14 -26.10
CA ALA A 26 -6.53 -6.48 -25.67
C ALA A 26 -8.04 -6.77 -25.77
N GLY A 27 -8.85 -5.82 -26.27
CA GLY A 27 -10.29 -5.99 -26.49
C GLY A 27 -11.20 -5.57 -25.32
N PHE A 28 -10.66 -4.91 -24.30
CA PHE A 28 -11.42 -4.48 -23.12
C PHE A 28 -11.82 -3.01 -23.25
N SER A 29 -13.13 -2.79 -23.48
CA SER A 29 -13.67 -1.46 -23.77
C SER A 29 -13.53 -0.49 -22.61
N ILE A 30 -13.00 0.70 -22.91
CA ILE A 30 -13.05 1.90 -22.07
C ILE A 30 -13.77 2.96 -22.91
N PRO A 31 -15.07 3.21 -22.68
CA PRO A 31 -15.87 4.09 -23.54
C PRO A 31 -15.29 5.49 -23.75
N SER A 32 -14.65 6.06 -22.74
CA SER A 32 -13.99 7.38 -22.83
C SER A 32 -12.61 7.34 -23.50
N GLY A 33 -12.15 6.16 -23.94
CA GLY A 33 -10.82 5.97 -24.50
C GLY A 33 -9.70 6.10 -23.45
N PRO A 34 -8.43 6.15 -23.90
CA PRO A 34 -7.27 6.27 -23.02
C PRO A 34 -7.10 7.73 -22.55
N THR A 35 -7.95 8.16 -21.61
CA THR A 35 -7.97 9.52 -21.05
C THR A 35 -6.74 9.86 -20.20
N GLY A 36 -5.98 8.85 -19.78
CA GLY A 36 -4.92 8.97 -18.79
C GLY A 36 -5.42 9.02 -17.34
N LEU A 37 -6.73 9.08 -17.08
CA LEU A 37 -7.33 9.04 -15.73
C LEU A 37 -7.72 7.60 -15.35
N PHE A 38 -7.20 7.08 -14.25
CA PHE A 38 -7.62 5.80 -13.72
C PHE A 38 -8.91 5.98 -12.94
N GLY A 39 -10.02 5.97 -13.66
CA GLY A 39 -11.37 6.07 -13.09
C GLY A 39 -12.12 4.73 -13.07
N PRO A 40 -13.44 4.77 -12.79
CA PRO A 40 -14.30 3.59 -12.77
C PRO A 40 -14.28 2.76 -14.05
N GLN A 41 -14.19 3.40 -15.23
CA GLN A 41 -14.13 2.68 -16.51
C GLN A 41 -12.84 1.86 -16.65
N THR A 42 -11.68 2.45 -16.32
CA THR A 42 -10.39 1.74 -16.35
C THR A 42 -10.37 0.59 -15.35
N LYS A 43 -10.92 0.81 -14.14
CA LYS A 43 -11.10 -0.26 -13.15
C LYS A 43 -11.94 -1.40 -13.72
N SER A 44 -13.09 -1.09 -14.31
CA SER A 44 -13.97 -2.10 -14.91
C SER A 44 -13.30 -2.89 -16.03
N ALA A 45 -12.62 -2.20 -16.96
CA ALA A 45 -11.89 -2.82 -18.05
C ALA A 45 -10.74 -3.71 -17.56
N TYR A 46 -9.98 -3.24 -16.57
CA TYR A 46 -8.91 -4.04 -15.97
C TYR A 46 -9.46 -5.27 -15.25
N ALA A 47 -10.62 -5.17 -14.57
CA ALA A 47 -11.28 -6.30 -13.92
C ALA A 47 -11.71 -7.36 -14.94
N ALA A 48 -12.31 -6.92 -16.06
CA ALA A 48 -12.68 -7.80 -17.15
C ALA A 48 -11.44 -8.49 -17.77
N TRP A 49 -10.35 -7.75 -17.96
CA TRP A 49 -9.08 -8.31 -18.43
C TRP A 49 -8.50 -9.33 -17.45
N GLN A 50 -8.49 -9.04 -16.14
CA GLN A 50 -8.06 -10.00 -15.12
C GLN A 50 -8.88 -11.30 -15.17
N ARG A 51 -10.21 -11.22 -15.36
CA ARG A 51 -11.05 -12.42 -15.53
C ARG A 51 -10.66 -13.22 -16.77
N SER A 52 -10.34 -12.55 -17.87
CA SER A 52 -9.95 -13.22 -19.13
C SER A 52 -8.66 -14.04 -18.99
N ILE A 53 -7.77 -13.69 -18.06
CA ILE A 53 -6.52 -14.41 -17.83
C ILE A 53 -6.61 -15.46 -16.72
N GLY A 54 -7.84 -15.80 -16.28
CA GLY A 54 -8.14 -16.85 -15.30
C GLY A 54 -8.19 -16.38 -13.84
N LEU A 55 -8.03 -15.08 -13.56
CA LEU A 55 -8.19 -14.57 -12.21
C LEU A 55 -9.68 -14.48 -11.86
N ASN A 56 -10.03 -14.71 -10.60
CA ASN A 56 -11.42 -14.70 -10.15
C ASN A 56 -11.54 -14.09 -8.75
N GLY A 57 -12.78 -13.84 -8.32
CA GLY A 57 -13.06 -13.26 -7.00
C GLY A 57 -12.27 -11.96 -6.75
N SER A 58 -11.54 -11.94 -5.63
CA SER A 58 -10.70 -10.82 -5.18
C SER A 58 -9.40 -10.63 -5.96
N ASP A 59 -9.09 -11.49 -6.93
CA ASP A 59 -7.93 -11.35 -7.82
C ASP A 59 -8.30 -10.68 -9.16
N ALA A 60 -9.59 -10.45 -9.42
CA ALA A 60 -10.13 -9.88 -10.67
C ALA A 60 -11.11 -8.70 -10.47
N ASP A 61 -10.64 -7.71 -9.73
CA ASP A 61 -11.39 -6.58 -9.16
C ASP A 61 -11.11 -5.22 -9.82
N GLY A 62 -10.18 -5.17 -10.77
CA GLY A 62 -9.84 -3.96 -11.50
C GLY A 62 -8.69 -3.13 -10.98
N PHE A 63 -7.97 -3.57 -9.96
CA PHE A 63 -6.78 -2.90 -9.46
C PHE A 63 -5.50 -3.62 -9.91
N PRO A 64 -4.53 -2.92 -10.53
CA PRO A 64 -3.27 -3.52 -10.92
C PRO A 64 -2.45 -3.92 -9.70
N GLY A 65 -2.01 -5.18 -9.69
CA GLY A 65 -0.88 -5.63 -8.88
C GLY A 65 0.33 -5.85 -9.77
N CYS A 66 1.53 -5.95 -9.18
CA CYS A 66 2.77 -6.14 -9.96
C CYS A 66 2.71 -7.32 -10.94
N SER A 67 2.19 -8.48 -10.50
CA SER A 67 2.10 -9.69 -11.33
C SER A 67 1.13 -9.52 -12.50
N SER A 68 -0.08 -9.03 -12.24
CA SER A 68 -1.09 -8.83 -13.29
C SER A 68 -0.65 -7.74 -14.27
N LEU A 69 -0.09 -6.64 -13.79
CA LEU A 69 0.39 -5.57 -14.66
C LEU A 69 1.55 -6.02 -15.55
N ARG A 70 2.48 -6.83 -15.03
CA ARG A 70 3.55 -7.44 -15.84
C ARG A 70 3.01 -8.36 -16.91
N LYS A 71 1.97 -9.13 -16.62
CA LYS A 71 1.32 -10.01 -17.60
C LYS A 71 0.68 -9.21 -18.72
N LEU A 72 -0.05 -8.13 -18.41
CA LEU A 72 -0.59 -7.22 -19.43
C LEU A 72 0.54 -6.56 -20.24
N GLY A 73 1.57 -6.06 -19.56
CA GLY A 73 2.72 -5.41 -20.19
C GLY A 73 3.51 -6.32 -21.14
N GLY A 74 3.66 -7.60 -20.78
CA GLY A 74 4.28 -8.60 -21.65
C GLY A 74 3.52 -8.79 -22.97
N THR A 75 2.19 -8.76 -22.94
CA THR A 75 1.36 -8.84 -24.16
C THR A 75 1.36 -7.54 -24.95
N ALA A 76 1.36 -6.39 -24.28
CA ALA A 76 1.24 -5.06 -24.91
C ALA A 76 2.59 -4.37 -25.19
N GLY A 77 3.72 -5.03 -24.95
CA GLY A 77 5.05 -4.51 -25.27
C GLY A 77 5.60 -3.43 -24.32
N PHE A 78 5.13 -3.36 -23.06
CA PHE A 78 5.71 -2.45 -22.06
C PHE A 78 6.27 -3.19 -20.84
N SER A 79 7.42 -2.71 -20.33
CA SER A 79 7.99 -3.17 -19.07
C SER A 79 7.33 -2.50 -17.86
N VAL A 80 7.28 -3.20 -16.73
CA VAL A 80 6.67 -2.71 -15.49
C VAL A 80 7.72 -2.51 -14.42
N ASP A 81 7.80 -1.29 -13.89
CA ASP A 81 8.48 -1.05 -12.63
C ASP A 81 7.51 -1.30 -11.48
N CYS A 82 7.82 -2.31 -10.67
CA CYS A 82 7.04 -2.62 -9.48
C CYS A 82 7.63 -2.00 -8.21
N ARG A 83 8.78 -1.33 -8.30
CA ARG A 83 9.37 -0.63 -7.17
C ARG A 83 8.60 0.65 -6.94
N HIS A 84 8.50 1.03 -5.67
CA HIS A 84 8.04 2.37 -5.35
C HIS A 84 9.18 3.36 -5.67
N THR A 85 8.87 4.52 -6.25
CA THR A 85 9.84 5.61 -6.53
C THR A 85 10.50 6.22 -5.28
N GLY A 86 10.33 5.60 -4.11
CA GLY A 86 10.96 5.96 -2.84
C GLY A 86 11.57 4.79 -2.09
N SER A 87 11.63 3.58 -2.67
CA SER A 87 12.17 2.40 -1.98
C SER A 87 13.60 2.63 -1.50
N ILE A 88 13.90 2.22 -0.28
CA ILE A 88 15.24 2.27 0.31
C ILE A 88 15.73 0.86 0.62
N ALA A 89 17.05 0.69 0.70
CA ALA A 89 17.62 -0.58 1.15
C ALA A 89 17.20 -0.86 2.59
N LYS A 90 16.96 -2.13 2.93
CA LYS A 90 16.68 -2.57 4.31
C LYS A 90 17.72 -2.06 5.32
N SER A 91 19.00 -2.06 4.91
CA SER A 91 20.12 -1.56 5.72
C SER A 91 20.03 -0.06 6.04
N SER A 92 19.23 0.70 5.30
CA SER A 92 19.01 2.13 5.52
C SER A 92 17.84 2.42 6.47
N VAL A 93 17.11 1.39 6.93
CA VAL A 93 15.97 1.53 7.84
C VAL A 93 16.47 1.75 9.27
N LEU A 94 16.05 2.86 9.88
CA LEU A 94 16.48 3.24 11.23
C LEU A 94 15.42 2.81 12.27
N CYS A 95 15.85 2.05 13.26
CA CYS A 95 14.99 1.54 14.35
C CYS A 95 15.08 2.41 15.62
N THR A 96 15.14 3.74 15.48
CA THR A 96 15.18 4.66 16.62
C THR A 96 13.75 5.04 17.03
N LYS A 97 13.41 4.88 18.32
CA LYS A 97 12.08 5.22 18.85
C LYS A 97 11.80 6.73 18.85
N ASN A 98 10.52 7.09 18.86
CA ASN A 98 10.04 8.46 19.04
C ASN A 98 10.12 8.89 20.51
N SER A 99 10.12 10.20 20.74
CA SER A 99 10.00 10.83 22.05
C SER A 99 8.83 11.81 22.04
N GLY A 100 7.99 11.79 23.07
CA GLY A 100 6.94 12.78 23.30
C GLY A 100 5.74 12.72 22.33
N ILE A 101 5.51 11.61 21.64
CA ILE A 101 4.31 11.42 20.81
C ILE A 101 3.26 10.65 21.63
N GLY A 102 2.05 11.20 21.76
CA GLY A 102 0.95 10.57 22.47
C GLY A 102 0.31 9.41 21.71
N GLU A 103 -0.24 8.45 22.45
CA GLU A 103 -0.88 7.22 21.95
C GLU A 103 -2.40 7.41 21.81
N ASP A 104 -2.81 8.39 21.01
CA ASP A 104 -4.22 8.79 20.86
C ASP A 104 -4.72 8.67 19.41
N ARG A 105 -6.00 8.32 19.26
CA ARG A 105 -6.66 8.17 17.96
C ARG A 105 -6.67 9.46 17.13
N GLY A 106 -6.84 10.61 17.78
CA GLY A 106 -6.79 11.93 17.15
C GLY A 106 -5.40 12.26 16.62
N ILE A 107 -4.36 11.98 17.40
CA ILE A 107 -2.96 12.11 16.95
C ILE A 107 -2.68 11.17 15.76
N ALA A 108 -3.08 9.89 15.87
CA ALA A 108 -2.93 8.91 14.80
C ALA A 108 -3.66 9.36 13.51
N ARG A 109 -4.83 10.00 13.64
CA ARG A 109 -5.58 10.55 12.49
C ARG A 109 -4.80 11.62 11.76
N THR A 110 -4.13 12.54 12.48
CA THR A 110 -3.31 13.58 11.87
C THR A 110 -2.18 12.98 11.03
N PHE A 111 -1.44 12.02 11.60
CA PHE A 111 -0.35 11.37 10.87
C PHE A 111 -0.85 10.51 9.69
N ALA A 112 -2.00 9.83 9.84
CA ALA A 112 -2.58 9.04 8.76
C ALA A 112 -3.07 9.92 7.59
N LEU A 113 -3.63 11.11 7.87
CA LEU A 113 -4.01 12.07 6.84
C LEU A 113 -2.80 12.56 6.07
N GLU A 114 -1.71 12.92 6.76
CA GLU A 114 -0.49 13.35 6.10
C GLU A 114 0.17 12.20 5.30
N ALA A 115 0.11 10.96 5.81
CA ALA A 115 0.54 9.79 5.05
C ALA A 115 -0.30 9.59 3.77
N CYS A 116 -1.62 9.80 3.83
CA CYS A 116 -2.47 9.79 2.64
C CYS A 116 -2.08 10.90 1.65
N GLU A 117 -1.84 12.12 2.11
CA GLU A 117 -1.40 13.23 1.26
C GLU A 117 -0.09 12.90 0.53
N ARG A 118 0.92 12.42 1.27
CA ARG A 118 2.26 12.11 0.72
C ARG A 118 2.26 10.96 -0.26
N THR A 119 1.40 9.96 -0.04
CA THR A 119 1.30 8.78 -0.90
C THR A 119 0.29 8.99 -2.05
N GLY A 120 -0.59 9.98 -1.90
CA GLY A 120 -1.73 10.26 -2.79
C GLY A 120 -2.91 9.31 -2.57
N ALA A 121 -3.03 8.71 -1.38
CA ALA A 121 -4.16 7.86 -1.04
C ALA A 121 -5.38 8.71 -0.72
N PRO A 122 -6.60 8.23 -1.05
CA PRO A 122 -7.82 8.94 -0.68
C PRO A 122 -7.88 9.17 0.83
N THR A 123 -8.25 10.37 1.27
CA THR A 123 -8.32 10.69 2.70
C THR A 123 -9.42 9.89 3.41
N GLU A 124 -10.40 9.39 2.65
CA GLU A 124 -11.42 8.45 3.10
C GLU A 124 -10.80 7.15 3.65
N TRP A 125 -9.60 6.76 3.20
CA TRP A 125 -8.90 5.60 3.79
C TRP A 125 -8.61 5.79 5.28
N VAL A 126 -8.54 7.03 5.79
CA VAL A 126 -8.31 7.28 7.22
C VAL A 126 -9.54 6.90 8.05
N THR A 127 -10.75 7.14 7.54
CA THR A 127 -11.99 7.04 8.33
C THR A 127 -12.96 5.96 7.88
N GLY A 128 -12.90 5.51 6.61
CA GLY A 128 -13.77 4.47 6.09
C GLY A 128 -13.93 4.54 4.58
N VAL A 129 -13.71 3.42 3.91
CA VAL A 129 -14.22 3.18 2.55
C VAL A 129 -15.52 2.37 2.60
N GLY A 130 -16.12 2.03 1.45
CA GLY A 130 -17.48 1.48 1.36
C GLY A 130 -17.81 0.30 2.29
N ASN A 131 -16.85 -0.56 2.64
CA ASN A 131 -17.04 -1.68 3.58
C ASN A 131 -16.60 -1.38 5.03
N GLY A 132 -16.43 -0.11 5.38
CA GLY A 132 -15.96 0.36 6.69
C GLY A 132 -14.45 0.29 6.90
N ALA A 133 -13.68 -0.34 6.01
CA ALA A 133 -12.24 -0.50 6.20
C ALA A 133 -11.51 0.85 6.25
N ASN A 134 -10.59 1.00 7.20
CA ASN A 134 -9.84 2.24 7.38
C ASN A 134 -8.52 2.07 8.14
N LEU A 135 -7.62 3.03 7.94
CA LEU A 135 -6.29 3.07 8.55
C LEU A 135 -6.36 3.18 10.07
N LEU A 136 -7.32 3.91 10.64
CA LEU A 136 -7.42 4.03 12.09
C LEU A 136 -7.81 2.71 12.77
N THR A 137 -8.63 1.88 12.13
CA THR A 137 -8.92 0.51 12.59
C THR A 137 -7.67 -0.36 12.49
N LEU A 138 -6.93 -0.27 11.37
CA LEU A 138 -5.68 -1.00 11.20
C LEU A 138 -4.70 -0.64 12.32
N ILE A 139 -4.41 0.65 12.51
CA ILE A 139 -3.45 1.13 13.52
C ILE A 139 -3.89 0.73 14.93
N GLN A 140 -5.19 0.84 15.25
CA GLN A 140 -5.71 0.39 16.54
C GLN A 140 -5.42 -1.09 16.79
N ARG A 141 -5.59 -1.95 15.79
CA ARG A 141 -5.40 -3.40 15.94
C ARG A 141 -3.94 -3.83 15.88
N GLU A 142 -3.12 -3.11 15.13
CA GLU A 142 -1.69 -3.39 14.97
C GLU A 142 -0.89 -2.91 16.19
N SER A 143 -1.18 -1.72 16.71
CA SER A 143 -0.32 -1.10 17.74
C SER A 143 -1.05 -0.48 18.92
N SER A 144 -2.39 -0.52 18.96
CA SER A 144 -3.17 0.25 19.92
C SER A 144 -2.85 1.75 19.92
N PHE A 145 -2.52 2.31 18.75
CA PHE A 145 -2.03 3.69 18.58
C PHE A 145 -0.69 4.01 19.26
N ASP A 146 0.11 3.01 19.62
CA ASP A 146 1.50 3.23 20.06
C ASP A 146 2.44 3.37 18.84
N THR A 147 3.11 4.53 18.72
CA THR A 147 4.08 4.78 17.64
C THR A 147 5.37 4.00 17.81
N ASN A 148 5.67 3.53 19.01
CA ASN A 148 6.87 2.82 19.43
C ASN A 148 6.63 1.31 19.63
N ALA A 149 5.46 0.81 19.22
CA ALA A 149 5.09 -0.59 19.32
C ALA A 149 6.06 -1.48 18.54
N VAL A 150 6.42 -2.63 19.12
CA VAL A 150 7.31 -3.62 18.49
C VAL A 150 6.93 -5.02 18.91
N ASN A 151 6.75 -5.92 17.94
CA ASN A 151 6.52 -7.34 18.21
C ASN A 151 7.85 -8.11 18.21
N GLN A 152 8.20 -8.70 19.36
CA GLN A 152 9.45 -9.45 19.53
C GLN A 152 9.25 -10.97 19.62
N ASN A 153 8.01 -11.45 19.54
CA ASN A 153 7.66 -12.82 19.89
C ASN A 153 7.16 -13.65 18.70
N ASP A 154 7.05 -13.05 17.52
CA ASP A 154 6.58 -13.74 16.33
C ASP A 154 7.72 -14.41 15.54
N VAL A 155 7.33 -15.14 14.49
CA VAL A 155 8.26 -15.82 13.58
C VAL A 155 9.22 -14.86 12.88
N ASN A 156 8.87 -13.58 12.80
CA ASN A 156 9.69 -12.55 12.18
C ASN A 156 10.77 -12.01 13.12
N ALA A 157 10.74 -12.29 14.43
CA ALA A 157 11.73 -11.82 15.39
C ALA A 157 13.13 -12.47 15.21
N THR A 158 13.80 -12.10 14.12
CA THR A 158 15.07 -12.66 13.64
C THR A 158 16.04 -11.56 13.20
N GLY A 159 17.31 -11.92 13.02
CA GLY A 159 18.36 -10.98 12.63
C GLY A 159 19.05 -10.28 13.82
N PRO A 160 19.93 -9.29 13.53
CA PRO A 160 20.74 -8.61 14.53
C PRO A 160 19.90 -7.68 15.42
N ARG A 161 20.31 -7.50 16.68
CA ARG A 161 19.68 -6.53 17.58
C ARG A 161 19.88 -5.11 17.07
N GLN A 162 18.85 -4.28 17.21
CA GLN A 162 18.83 -2.89 16.80
C GLN A 162 18.90 -1.96 18.02
N VAL A 163 18.98 -0.65 17.78
CA VAL A 163 19.09 0.39 18.81
C VAL A 163 17.87 0.48 19.74
N ASP A 164 16.72 -0.07 19.33
CA ASP A 164 15.51 -0.20 20.16
C ASP A 164 15.50 -1.46 21.05
N GLY A 165 16.55 -2.28 20.98
CA GLY A 165 16.69 -3.54 21.71
C GLY A 165 16.08 -4.77 21.03
N ALA A 166 15.20 -4.58 20.03
CA ALA A 166 14.53 -5.66 19.29
C ALA A 166 15.40 -6.18 18.13
N ARG A 167 15.04 -7.35 17.58
CA ARG A 167 15.74 -7.92 16.41
C ARG A 167 15.29 -7.22 15.13
N LEU A 168 16.17 -7.15 14.12
CA LEU A 168 15.94 -6.40 12.88
C LEU A 168 14.58 -6.72 12.25
N ASN A 169 14.20 -7.97 12.12
CA ASN A 169 12.99 -8.33 11.36
C ASN A 169 11.66 -8.18 12.13
N CYS A 170 11.69 -7.71 13.38
CA CYS A 170 10.46 -7.42 14.15
C CYS A 170 9.55 -6.38 13.44
N SER A 171 8.24 -6.58 13.52
CA SER A 171 7.26 -5.56 13.11
C SER A 171 7.31 -4.37 14.06
N ARG A 172 7.16 -3.15 13.53
CA ARG A 172 7.32 -1.90 14.29
C ARG A 172 6.32 -0.82 13.91
N GLY A 173 6.05 0.07 14.88
CA GLY A 173 5.28 1.29 14.72
C GLY A 173 3.78 1.05 14.51
N TYR A 174 3.08 2.11 14.10
CA TYR A 174 1.62 2.15 13.96
C TYR A 174 1.01 1.02 13.14
N ALA A 175 1.59 0.72 12.00
CA ALA A 175 1.06 -0.29 11.08
C ALA A 175 1.81 -1.62 11.19
N GLN A 176 2.66 -1.79 12.20
CA GLN A 176 3.44 -3.02 12.44
C GLN A 176 4.12 -3.57 11.17
N VAL A 177 4.75 -2.69 10.39
CA VAL A 177 5.52 -3.13 9.22
C VAL A 177 6.91 -3.62 9.64
N ILE A 178 7.41 -4.68 8.99
CA ILE A 178 8.80 -5.15 9.13
C ILE A 178 9.75 -4.28 8.27
N PRO A 179 11.06 -4.21 8.58
CA PRO A 179 11.99 -3.35 7.81
C PRO A 179 12.10 -3.66 6.31
N ASP A 180 11.92 -4.92 5.89
CA ASP A 180 11.88 -5.24 4.45
C ASP A 180 10.69 -4.56 3.78
N THR A 181 9.48 -4.74 4.34
CA THR A 181 8.27 -4.09 3.85
C THR A 181 8.39 -2.56 3.90
N PHE A 182 8.93 -2.01 4.99
CA PHE A 182 9.16 -0.57 5.10
C PHE A 182 10.10 -0.07 4.00
N GLY A 183 11.24 -0.74 3.79
CA GLY A 183 12.22 -0.36 2.77
C GLY A 183 11.68 -0.47 1.35
N GLU A 184 11.05 -1.60 1.00
CA GLU A 184 10.47 -1.83 -0.33
C GLU A 184 9.36 -0.83 -0.69
N ASN A 185 8.58 -0.40 0.30
CA ASN A 185 7.39 0.43 0.11
C ASN A 185 7.59 1.86 0.64
N HIS A 186 8.82 2.24 0.97
CA HIS A 186 9.15 3.55 1.52
C HIS A 186 8.64 4.68 0.61
N GLN A 187 8.11 5.73 1.24
CA GLN A 187 7.58 6.90 0.54
C GLN A 187 8.68 7.96 0.39
N ALA A 188 8.97 8.35 -0.85
CA ALA A 188 9.93 9.43 -1.08
C ALA A 188 9.49 10.71 -0.35
N GLY A 189 10.44 11.38 0.32
CA GLY A 189 10.17 12.57 1.12
C GLY A 189 9.75 12.32 2.57
N THR A 190 9.63 11.06 3.01
CA THR A 190 9.52 10.72 4.44
C THR A 190 10.88 10.33 5.03
N THR A 191 10.95 10.22 6.36
CA THR A 191 12.17 9.76 7.05
C THR A 191 12.38 8.25 6.86
N ASN A 192 13.63 7.79 6.96
CA ASN A 192 13.94 6.36 6.96
C ASN A 192 13.71 5.68 8.33
N ARG A 193 13.15 6.39 9.32
CA ARG A 193 12.96 5.89 10.68
C ARG A 193 11.63 5.14 10.76
N ILE A 194 11.68 3.83 10.99
CA ILE A 194 10.48 2.98 10.93
C ILE A 194 9.44 3.32 12.01
N TYR A 195 9.85 3.93 13.11
CA TYR A 195 8.91 4.40 14.14
C TYR A 195 8.29 5.75 13.80
N ASP A 196 8.81 6.50 12.83
CA ASP A 196 8.18 7.76 12.41
C ASP A 196 6.75 7.48 11.90
N PRO A 197 5.70 8.07 12.50
CA PRO A 197 4.33 7.64 12.26
C PRO A 197 3.88 7.90 10.82
N VAL A 198 4.32 9.01 10.21
CA VAL A 198 4.01 9.32 8.81
C VAL A 198 4.71 8.34 7.88
N ALA A 199 6.02 8.11 8.06
CA ALA A 199 6.77 7.16 7.23
C ALA A 199 6.24 5.73 7.35
N ASN A 200 5.91 5.29 8.57
CA ASN A 200 5.39 3.95 8.85
C ASN A 200 4.04 3.71 8.17
N VAL A 201 3.09 4.64 8.33
CA VAL A 201 1.77 4.55 7.70
C VAL A 201 1.87 4.72 6.18
N ALA A 202 2.74 5.60 5.68
CA ALA A 202 2.95 5.78 4.24
C ALA A 202 3.50 4.50 3.58
N ALA A 203 4.46 3.83 4.22
CA ALA A 203 4.96 2.54 3.76
C ALA A 203 3.86 1.46 3.77
N ALA A 204 3.01 1.45 4.80
CA ALA A 204 1.85 0.55 4.86
C ALA A 204 0.85 0.83 3.72
N ILE A 205 0.51 2.10 3.44
CA ILE A 205 -0.37 2.47 2.32
C ILE A 205 0.20 1.98 0.99
N ASN A 206 1.50 2.19 0.76
CA ASN A 206 2.17 1.75 -0.45
C ASN A 206 2.20 0.22 -0.58
N TYR A 207 2.43 -0.49 0.53
CA TYR A 207 2.28 -1.94 0.59
C TYR A 207 0.85 -2.37 0.27
N ILE A 208 -0.16 -1.69 0.83
CA ILE A 208 -1.57 -2.00 0.61
C ILE A 208 -1.91 -1.87 -0.87
N TRP A 209 -1.52 -0.79 -1.53
CA TRP A 209 -1.72 -0.66 -2.97
C TRP A 209 -0.99 -1.74 -3.76
N ARG A 210 0.29 -2.01 -3.45
CA ARG A 210 1.08 -3.01 -4.18
C ARG A 210 0.50 -4.41 -4.05
N ARG A 211 0.05 -4.78 -2.84
CA ARG A 211 -0.36 -6.15 -2.49
C ARG A 211 -1.85 -6.41 -2.70
N TYR A 212 -2.68 -5.43 -2.34
CA TYR A 212 -4.13 -5.55 -2.26
C TYR A 212 -4.87 -4.58 -3.18
N GLY A 213 -4.21 -3.58 -3.75
CA GLY A 213 -4.85 -2.57 -4.61
C GLY A 213 -5.76 -1.57 -3.90
N ASP A 214 -6.38 -1.94 -2.77
CA ASP A 214 -7.25 -1.06 -1.97
C ASP A 214 -7.36 -1.53 -0.51
N ILE A 215 -7.54 -0.59 0.43
CA ILE A 215 -7.66 -0.88 1.87
C ILE A 215 -8.89 -1.73 2.23
N SER A 216 -9.94 -1.70 1.41
CA SER A 216 -11.13 -2.54 1.61
C SER A 216 -10.83 -4.04 1.67
N ARG A 217 -9.66 -4.48 1.17
CA ARG A 217 -9.22 -5.89 1.19
C ARG A 217 -8.32 -6.26 2.35
N VAL A 218 -8.03 -5.30 3.22
CA VAL A 218 -7.18 -5.55 4.39
C VAL A 218 -8.11 -5.88 5.55
N GLN A 219 -8.21 -7.16 5.91
CA GLN A 219 -9.07 -7.60 7.02
C GLN A 219 -8.79 -6.83 8.30
N GLN A 220 -7.51 -6.56 8.59
CA GLN A 220 -7.11 -5.80 9.76
C GLN A 220 -7.64 -4.36 9.74
N ALA A 221 -7.88 -3.78 8.57
CA ALA A 221 -8.47 -2.45 8.45
C ALA A 221 -10.00 -2.47 8.59
N ASN A 222 -10.67 -3.63 8.48
CA ASN A 222 -12.13 -3.72 8.48
C ASN A 222 -12.69 -3.92 9.91
N PRO A 223 -13.43 -2.94 10.46
CA PRO A 223 -13.98 -3.01 11.81
C PRO A 223 -15.12 -4.03 11.96
N HIS A 224 -15.74 -4.45 10.85
CA HIS A 224 -16.86 -5.40 10.84
C HIS A 224 -16.41 -6.87 10.70
N LEU A 225 -15.11 -7.10 10.50
CA LEU A 225 -14.52 -8.43 10.48
C LEU A 225 -13.69 -8.65 11.76
N PRO A 226 -13.57 -9.89 12.26
CA PRO A 226 -12.66 -10.17 13.36
C PRO A 226 -11.21 -9.84 12.97
N PRO A 227 -10.36 -9.41 13.92
CA PRO A 227 -8.92 -9.30 13.68
C PRO A 227 -8.36 -10.61 13.13
N HIS A 228 -7.43 -10.53 12.18
CA HIS A 228 -6.75 -11.73 11.71
C HIS A 228 -5.76 -12.20 12.78
N PRO A 229 -5.75 -13.49 13.18
CA PRO A 229 -4.74 -14.00 14.11
C PRO A 229 -3.34 -13.91 13.47
N TYR A 230 -2.34 -13.54 14.28
CA TYR A 230 -0.92 -13.50 13.89
C TYR A 230 -0.29 -14.89 13.92
#